data_AF-A0AAD8MD70-F1
#
_entry.id   AF-A0AAD8MD70-F1
#
_cell.length_a   1.000
_cell.length_b   1.000
_cell.length_c   1.000
_cell.angle_alpha   90.00
_cell.angle_beta   90.00
_cell.angle_gamma   90.00
#
_symmetry.space_group_name_H-M   'P 1'
#
loop_
_entity.id
_entity.type
_entity.pdbx_description
1 polymer ?
#
loop_
_entity_poly.entity_id
_entity_poly.type
_entity_poly.pdbx_seq_one_letter_code
_entity_poly.pdbx_strand_id
1 'polypeptide(L)'
;MFPEWINQSRGSTVSLDLPPNVSHNFLGIILCSRIWSSDKESYSVNVKTNTNDCVWRHGLPSWNTNPDDYTDTPRMILEPRTVFSITDSDESIEFTASMESRENNTVSTESGEITGFHLLYKGDECDSTAV
;
A
#
# COMPACT_ATOMS: atom_id res chain seq x y z
N MET A 1 14.97 7.86 1.65
CA MET A 1 14.66 8.89 0.63
C MET A 1 13.77 8.22 -0.39
N PHE A 2 12.53 8.69 -0.59
CA PHE A 2 11.66 8.16 -1.65
C PHE A 2 11.99 8.85 -2.97
N PRO A 3 11.78 8.17 -4.12
CA PRO A 3 11.75 8.85 -5.41
C PRO A 3 10.73 9.99 -5.41
N GLU A 4 11.01 11.06 -6.15
CA GLU A 4 10.16 12.26 -6.20
C GLU A 4 8.74 12.01 -6.74
N TRP A 5 8.54 10.90 -7.47
CA TRP A 5 7.23 10.52 -8.02
C TRP A 5 6.32 9.82 -7.00
N ILE A 6 6.81 9.48 -5.81
CA ILE A 6 5.97 8.92 -4.75
C ILE A 6 5.38 10.07 -3.93
N ASN A 7 4.06 10.10 -3.84
CA ASN A 7 3.39 11.04 -2.95
C ASN A 7 3.73 10.67 -1.51
N GLN A 8 4.49 11.52 -0.84
CA GLN A 8 4.84 11.30 0.55
C GLN A 8 3.62 11.61 1.41
N SER A 9 3.11 10.57 2.05
CA SER A 9 2.08 10.67 3.07
C SER A 9 2.64 10.00 4.32
N ARG A 10 2.34 10.54 5.51
CA ARG A 10 2.79 9.94 6.76
C ARG A 10 1.62 9.77 7.70
N GLY A 11 1.32 8.53 8.04
CA GLY A 11 0.27 8.22 8.99
C GLY A 11 -0.14 6.76 8.93
N SER A 12 -0.94 6.36 9.92
CA SER A 12 -1.58 5.04 9.93
C SER A 12 -2.74 4.95 8.94
N THR A 13 -3.38 6.08 8.67
CA THR A 13 -4.44 6.21 7.68
C THR A 13 -4.10 7.35 6.75
N VAL A 14 -4.18 7.10 5.44
CA VAL A 14 -3.96 8.12 4.40
C VAL A 14 -5.06 8.00 3.36
N SER A 15 -5.54 9.14 2.87
CA SER A 15 -6.55 9.20 1.82
C SER A 15 -6.04 9.92 0.59
N LEU A 16 -6.64 9.60 -0.55
CA LEU A 16 -6.36 10.21 -1.84
C LEU A 16 -7.67 10.45 -2.57
N ASP A 17 -7.90 11.68 -3.01
CA ASP A 17 -9.00 12.02 -3.91
C ASP A 17 -8.67 11.56 -5.33
N LEU A 18 -9.63 10.88 -5.95
CA LEU A 18 -9.46 10.36 -7.31
C LEU A 18 -9.96 11.37 -8.34
N PRO A 19 -9.22 11.59 -9.45
CA PRO A 19 -9.76 12.31 -10.57
C PRO A 19 -10.95 11.54 -11.19
N PRO A 20 -11.89 12.23 -11.84
CA PRO A 20 -12.96 11.56 -12.56
C PRO A 20 -12.41 10.73 -13.74
N ASN A 21 -13.07 9.63 -14.06
CA ASN A 21 -12.81 8.78 -15.24
C ASN A 21 -11.44 8.07 -15.27
N VAL A 22 -10.85 7.76 -14.13
CA VAL A 22 -9.51 7.14 -14.03
C VAL A 22 -9.49 5.62 -14.09
N SER A 23 -10.66 4.96 -14.03
CA SER A 23 -10.75 3.49 -13.94
C SER A 23 -10.19 2.75 -15.16
N HIS A 24 -10.36 3.33 -16.35
CA HIS A 24 -10.05 2.68 -17.62
C HIS A 24 -8.55 2.48 -17.80
N ASN A 25 -7.74 3.44 -17.37
CA ASN A 25 -6.28 3.41 -17.50
C ASN A 25 -5.58 2.88 -16.25
N PHE A 26 -6.30 2.63 -15.15
CA PHE A 26 -5.70 2.17 -13.91
C PHE A 26 -5.04 0.78 -14.07
N LEU A 27 -3.81 0.65 -13.57
CA LEU A 27 -2.98 -0.57 -13.63
C LEU A 27 -2.70 -1.18 -12.26
N GLY A 28 -2.64 -0.36 -11.20
CA GLY A 28 -2.30 -0.82 -9.86
C GLY A 28 -1.82 0.29 -8.95
N ILE A 29 -1.34 -0.09 -7.78
CA ILE A 29 -0.93 0.81 -6.70
C ILE A 29 0.46 0.42 -6.24
N ILE A 30 1.31 1.43 -6.05
CA ILE A 30 2.55 1.32 -5.30
C ILE A 30 2.27 1.91 -3.92
N LEU A 31 2.44 1.12 -2.86
CA LEU A 31 2.31 1.57 -1.49
C LEU A 31 3.66 1.45 -0.79
N CYS A 32 4.09 2.51 -0.14
CA CYS A 32 5.28 2.53 0.69
C CYS A 32 4.89 2.53 2.16
N SER A 33 5.47 1.62 2.93
CA SER A 33 5.21 1.51 4.35
C SER A 33 6.48 1.34 5.15
N ARG A 34 6.37 1.62 6.44
CA ARG A 34 7.42 1.41 7.42
C ARG A 34 6.90 0.52 8.52
N ILE A 35 7.70 -0.46 8.86
CA ILE A 35 7.36 -1.47 9.86
C ILE A 35 8.36 -1.33 10.99
N TRP A 36 7.85 -1.07 12.19
CA TRP A 36 8.64 -0.98 13.40
C TRP A 36 8.27 -2.17 14.28
N SER A 37 9.05 -3.25 14.24
CA SER A 37 9.19 -4.25 15.31
C SER A 37 9.53 -5.64 14.77
N SER A 38 10.24 -6.37 15.62
CA SER A 38 10.62 -7.77 15.53
C SER A 38 9.50 -8.77 15.75
N ASP A 39 8.46 -8.36 16.46
CA ASP A 39 7.48 -9.29 17.02
C ASP A 39 6.21 -9.35 16.16
N LYS A 40 6.21 -8.64 15.02
CA LYS A 40 5.07 -8.57 14.10
C LYS A 40 5.14 -9.74 13.13
N GLU A 41 4.06 -10.51 13.11
CA GLU A 41 3.92 -11.67 12.21
C GLU A 41 3.35 -11.25 10.86
N SER A 42 2.50 -10.21 10.86
CA SER A 42 1.82 -9.75 9.65
C SER A 42 1.75 -8.23 9.59
N TYR A 43 1.81 -7.73 8.36
CA TYR A 43 1.46 -6.35 8.01
C TYR A 43 0.25 -6.41 7.11
N SER A 44 -0.77 -5.61 7.43
CA SER A 44 -1.97 -5.51 6.60
C SER A 44 -2.33 -4.08 6.29
N VAL A 45 -2.95 -3.89 5.13
CA VAL A 45 -3.48 -2.61 4.69
C VAL A 45 -4.93 -2.82 4.33
N ASN A 46 -5.83 -2.16 5.04
CA ASN A 46 -7.21 -2.02 4.60
C ASN A 46 -7.26 -0.92 3.55
N VAL A 47 -7.83 -1.23 2.39
CA VAL A 47 -8.02 -0.32 1.27
C VAL A 47 -9.50 -0.20 1.00
N LYS A 48 -10.00 1.03 1.14
CA LYS A 48 -11.41 1.34 1.06
C LYS A 48 -11.69 2.41 0.03
N THR A 49 -12.73 2.20 -0.75
CA THR A 49 -13.32 3.18 -1.67
C THR A 49 -14.83 3.19 -1.49
N ASN A 50 -15.54 3.95 -2.34
CA ASN A 50 -17.00 3.93 -2.38
C ASN A 50 -17.55 2.56 -2.79
N THR A 51 -16.83 1.82 -3.63
CA THR A 51 -17.29 0.55 -4.22
C THR A 51 -16.56 -0.69 -3.70
N ASN A 52 -15.41 -0.54 -3.03
CA ASN A 52 -14.59 -1.66 -2.57
C ASN A 52 -14.13 -1.48 -1.11
N ASP A 53 -13.98 -2.60 -0.41
CA ASP A 53 -13.37 -2.69 0.92
C ASP A 53 -12.58 -4.00 0.95
N CYS A 54 -11.25 -3.91 0.86
CA CYS A 54 -10.39 -5.08 0.81
C CYS A 54 -9.19 -4.95 1.74
N VAL A 55 -8.69 -6.10 2.20
CA VAL A 55 -7.55 -6.15 3.12
C VAL A 55 -6.41 -6.88 2.43
N TRP A 56 -5.34 -6.14 2.16
CA TRP A 56 -4.08 -6.70 1.68
C TRP A 56 -3.29 -7.20 2.89
N ARG A 57 -2.97 -8.50 2.91
CA ARG A 57 -2.19 -9.11 3.99
C ARG A 57 -0.85 -9.57 3.45
N HIS A 58 0.21 -9.05 4.05
CA HIS A 58 1.57 -9.43 3.74
C HIS A 58 2.17 -10.16 4.93
N GLY A 59 2.53 -11.42 4.70
CA GLY A 59 3.33 -12.17 5.65
C GLY A 59 4.67 -11.47 5.82
N LEU A 60 5.05 -11.19 7.06
CA LEU A 60 6.39 -10.73 7.34
C LEU A 60 7.28 -11.98 7.40
N PRO A 61 8.38 -12.01 6.64
CA PRO A 61 9.26 -13.17 6.66
C PRO A 61 9.75 -13.39 8.09
N SER A 62 9.47 -14.58 8.63
CA SER A 62 10.08 -15.08 9.86
C SER A 62 11.55 -15.34 9.55
N TRP A 63 12.39 -14.35 9.76
CA TRP A 63 13.83 -14.55 9.68
C TRP A 63 14.37 -14.89 11.07
N ASN A 64 15.00 -16.05 11.19
CA ASN A 64 15.86 -16.46 12.32
C ASN A 64 17.16 -15.61 12.37
N THR A 65 17.08 -14.32 12.07
CA THR A 65 18.22 -13.41 12.07
C THR A 65 18.32 -12.70 13.41
N ASN A 66 19.56 -12.39 13.76
CA ASN A 66 19.96 -11.76 15.01
C ASN A 66 18.99 -10.62 15.41
N PRO A 67 18.59 -10.52 16.68
CA PRO A 67 17.69 -9.46 17.15
C PRO A 67 18.26 -8.04 17.05
N ASP A 68 19.50 -7.89 16.58
CA ASP A 68 20.13 -6.60 16.31
C ASP A 68 20.05 -6.18 14.83
N ASP A 69 19.50 -7.03 13.95
CA ASP A 69 19.34 -6.77 12.50
C ASP A 69 17.99 -6.12 12.16
N TYR A 70 17.22 -5.72 13.19
CA TYR A 70 15.93 -5.04 13.05
C TYR A 70 16.14 -3.60 12.61
N THR A 71 16.47 -3.49 11.34
CA THR A 71 16.47 -2.22 10.65
C THR A 71 15.02 -1.90 10.31
N ASP A 72 14.65 -0.72 10.77
CA ASP A 72 13.53 0.08 10.34
C ASP A 72 13.51 0.21 8.80
N THR A 73 13.06 -0.86 8.14
CA THR A 73 13.18 -0.99 6.69
C THR A 73 11.94 -0.44 6.02
N PRO A 74 12.07 0.59 5.18
CA PRO A 74 10.97 0.97 4.30
C PRO A 74 10.69 -0.19 3.34
N ARG A 75 9.41 -0.52 3.17
CA ARG A 75 8.93 -1.51 2.21
C ARG A 75 8.13 -0.84 1.11
N MET A 76 8.23 -1.41 -0.08
CA MET A 76 7.42 -1.04 -1.23
C MET A 76 6.61 -2.26 -1.65
N ILE A 77 5.29 -2.10 -1.67
CA ILE A 77 4.33 -3.11 -2.07
C ILE A 77 3.74 -2.66 -3.40
N LEU A 78 3.73 -3.55 -4.39
CA LEU A 78 3.02 -3.34 -5.66
C LEU A 78 1.77 -4.22 -5.66
N GLU A 79 0.60 -3.58 -5.75
CA GLU A 79 -0.67 -4.27 -5.90
C GLU A 79 -1.24 -4.04 -7.30
N PRO A 80 -1.38 -5.10 -8.13
CA PRO A 80 -1.93 -4.97 -9.47
C PRO A 80 -3.45 -4.76 -9.42
N ARG A 81 -3.99 -4.19 -10.49
CA ARG A 81 -5.44 -3.98 -10.66
C ARG A 81 -6.29 -5.23 -10.45
N THR A 82 -5.74 -6.42 -10.68
CA THR A 82 -6.45 -7.69 -10.48
C THR A 82 -6.76 -7.99 -9.01
N VAL A 83 -6.03 -7.37 -8.07
CA VAL A 83 -6.25 -7.50 -6.62
C VAL A 83 -7.20 -6.41 -6.10
N PHE A 84 -7.11 -5.21 -6.68
CA PHE A 84 -7.93 -4.08 -6.32
C PHE A 84 -8.19 -3.22 -7.55
N SER A 85 -9.45 -2.90 -7.83
CA SER A 85 -9.84 -2.09 -8.98
C SER A 85 -10.46 -0.77 -8.54
N ILE A 86 -10.20 0.29 -9.30
CA ILE A 86 -10.89 1.57 -9.18
C ILE A 86 -11.98 1.63 -10.25
N THR A 87 -13.14 2.15 -9.89
CA THR A 87 -14.27 2.45 -10.78
C THR A 87 -14.46 3.96 -10.89
N ASP A 88 -15.19 4.43 -11.91
CA ASP A 88 -15.48 5.86 -12.05
C ASP A 88 -16.47 6.40 -11.00
N SER A 89 -17.00 5.52 -10.14
CA SER A 89 -17.82 5.89 -8.98
C SER A 89 -17.02 6.04 -7.69
N ASP A 90 -15.72 5.73 -7.71
CA ASP A 90 -14.85 5.93 -6.56
C ASP A 90 -14.32 7.37 -6.56
N GLU A 91 -14.69 8.13 -5.54
CA GLU A 91 -14.28 9.53 -5.37
C GLU A 91 -12.96 9.65 -4.61
N SER A 92 -12.66 8.64 -3.78
CA SER A 92 -11.43 8.60 -2.98
C SER A 92 -11.01 7.17 -2.68
N ILE A 93 -9.74 7.02 -2.31
CA ILE A 93 -9.19 5.79 -1.73
C ILE A 93 -8.65 6.13 -0.35
N GLU A 94 -9.01 5.33 0.64
CA GLU A 94 -8.42 5.36 1.98
C GLU A 94 -7.59 4.09 2.18
N PHE A 95 -6.37 4.27 2.68
CA PHE A 95 -5.48 3.19 3.11
C PHE A 95 -5.28 3.28 4.61
N THR A 96 -5.54 2.19 5.32
CA THR A 96 -5.27 2.07 6.76
C THR A 96 -4.32 0.92 7.02
N ALA A 97 -3.12 1.22 7.51
CA ALA A 97 -2.10 0.24 7.83
C ALA A 97 -2.21 -0.25 9.28
N SER A 98 -2.06 -1.56 9.44
CA SER A 98 -2.01 -2.23 10.73
C SER A 98 -0.94 -3.33 10.75
N MET A 99 -0.43 -3.59 11.95
CA MET A 99 0.55 -4.64 12.21
C MET A 99 -0.01 -5.57 13.29
N GLU A 100 0.12 -6.87 13.11
CA GLU A 100 -0.32 -7.85 14.10
C GLU A 100 0.90 -8.56 14.70
N SER A 101 0.94 -8.63 16.03
CA SER A 101 1.83 -9.54 16.78
C SER A 101 1.01 -10.58 17.50
N ARG A 102 1.59 -11.77 17.66
CA ARG A 102 1.01 -12.84 18.43
C ARG A 102 1.95 -13.22 19.56
N GLU A 103 1.50 -13.01 20.80
CA GLU A 103 2.24 -13.40 21.99
C GLU A 103 1.33 -14.24 22.89
N ASN A 104 1.80 -15.42 23.30
CA ASN A 104 1.06 -16.30 24.22
C ASN A 104 -0.41 -16.54 23.82
N ASN A 105 -0.67 -16.82 22.53
CA ASN A 105 -2.01 -16.96 21.92
C ASN A 105 -2.91 -15.71 21.95
N THR A 106 -2.39 -14.55 22.35
CA THR A 106 -3.09 -13.26 22.25
C THR A 106 -2.63 -12.55 20.97
N VAL A 107 -3.59 -12.06 20.18
CA VAL A 107 -3.33 -11.21 19.01
C VAL A 107 -3.46 -9.76 19.44
N SER A 108 -2.42 -8.97 19.20
CA SER A 108 -2.43 -7.52 19.40
C SER A 108 -2.22 -6.82 18.06
N THR A 109 -3.09 -5.87 17.76
CA THR A 109 -3.00 -5.04 16.55
C THR A 109 -2.50 -3.66 16.91
N GLU A 110 -1.52 -3.18 16.16
CA GLU A 110 -0.96 -1.83 16.25
C GLU A 110 -1.11 -1.10 14.94
N SER A 111 -1.05 0.23 14.99
CA SER A 111 -1.03 1.06 13.79
C SER A 111 0.29 0.89 13.02
N GLY A 112 0.19 0.58 11.73
CA GLY A 112 1.32 0.66 10.80
C GLY A 112 1.60 2.11 10.39
N GLU A 113 2.70 2.32 9.64
CA GLU A 113 2.95 3.61 8.99
C GLU A 113 2.97 3.45 7.48
N ILE A 114 2.09 4.19 6.82
CA ILE A 114 2.17 4.46 5.39
C ILE A 114 3.05 5.70 5.23
N THR A 115 4.05 5.57 4.37
CA THR A 115 5.08 6.59 4.12
C THR A 115 4.99 7.20 2.71
N GLY A 116 4.18 6.60 1.85
CA GLY A 116 3.79 7.17 0.58
C GLY A 116 3.01 6.21 -0.29
N PHE A 117 2.47 6.71 -1.39
CA PHE A 117 1.79 5.90 -2.39
C PHE A 117 1.90 6.52 -3.78
N HIS A 118 1.62 5.71 -4.80
CA HIS A 118 1.51 6.16 -6.18
C HIS A 118 0.50 5.28 -6.93
N LEU A 119 -0.38 5.89 -7.71
CA LEU A 119 -1.31 5.17 -8.58
C LEU A 119 -0.67 4.99 -9.96
N LEU A 120 -0.66 3.76 -10.45
CA LEU A 120 -0.12 3.43 -11.77
C LEU A 120 -1.23 3.48 -12.81
N TYR A 121 -0.98 4.19 -13.90
CA TYR A 121 -1.87 4.29 -15.05
C TYR A 121 -1.15 3.86 -16.32
N LYS A 122 -1.90 3.37 -17.31
CA LYS A 122 -1.42 3.18 -18.67
C LYS A 122 -1.02 4.56 -19.19
N GLY A 123 0.22 4.69 -19.65
CA GLY A 123 0.65 5.91 -20.34
C GLY A 123 -0.12 6.07 -21.64
N ASP A 124 -0.33 7.31 -22.06
CA ASP A 124 -0.85 7.60 -23.39
C ASP A 124 0.10 6.95 -24.40
N GLU A 125 -0.45 6.17 -25.32
CA GLU A 125 0.34 5.61 -26.41
C GLU A 125 1.00 6.78 -27.13
N CYS A 126 2.34 6.75 -27.20
CA CYS A 126 3.08 7.67 -28.05
C CYS A 126 2.61 7.36 -29.47
N ASP A 127 1.69 8.15 -30.01
CA ASP A 127 1.15 8.02 -31.35
C ASP A 127 2.33 7.94 -32.31
N SER A 128 2.70 6.73 -32.71
CA SER A 128 3.68 6.50 -33.76
C SER A 128 2.99 6.75 -35.10
N THR A 129 2.54 7.98 -35.33
CA THR A 129 2.24 8.49 -36.66
C THR A 129 3.49 9.19 -37.20
N ALA A 130 4.55 8.39 -37.40
CA ALA A 130 5.61 8.79 -38.30
C ALA A 130 5.07 8.64 -39.74
N VAL A 131 4.74 9.80 -40.31
CA VAL A 131 4.39 10.01 -41.73
C VAL A 131 5.51 9.54 -42.64
#